data_AF-A0A966BT29-F1
#
_entry.id   AF-A0A966BT29-F1
#
_cell.length_a   1.000
_cell.length_b   1.000
_cell.length_c   1.000
_cell.angle_alpha   90.00
_cell.angle_beta   90.00
_cell.angle_gamma   90.00
#
_symmetry.space_group_name_H-M   'P 1'
#
loop_
_entity.id
_entity.type
_entity.pdbx_description
1 polymer ?
#
loop_
_entity_poly.entity_id
_entity_poly.type
_entity_poly.pdbx_seq_one_letter_code
_entity_poly.pdbx_strand_id
1 'polypeptide(L)'
;MNQDSTPPGLPPAGRFALLAALSSSIGQTFFIGLFGAEFRSAFALSDAQFGLLYSVATLISGLSMFWLGALIDHVRLSRAVAVVLSVLAVGA
;
A
#
# COMPACT_ATOMS: atom_id res chain seq x y z
N MET A 1 31.73 -19.28 28.18
CA MET A 1 31.60 -18.35 27.03
C MET A 1 30.12 -18.13 26.83
N ASN A 2 29.59 -17.00 27.31
CA ASN A 2 28.14 -16.75 27.38
C ASN A 2 27.59 -16.54 25.96
N GLN A 3 26.66 -17.39 25.54
CA GLN A 3 25.88 -17.21 24.33
C GLN A 3 24.67 -16.34 24.71
N ASP A 4 24.82 -15.01 24.67
CA ASP A 4 23.69 -14.10 24.69
C ASP A 4 22.93 -14.24 23.35
N SER A 5 22.03 -15.21 23.29
CA SER A 5 21.07 -15.39 22.21
C SER A 5 19.89 -14.44 22.37
N THR A 6 20.15 -13.13 22.36
CA THR A 6 19.06 -12.18 22.11
C THR A 6 18.65 -12.38 20.65
N PRO A 7 17.40 -12.80 20.35
CA PRO A 7 16.97 -12.89 18.97
C PRO A 7 17.15 -11.51 18.34
N PRO A 8 17.72 -11.41 17.12
CA PRO A 8 17.90 -10.12 16.48
C PRO A 8 16.53 -9.46 16.35
N GLY A 9 16.32 -8.39 17.14
CA GLY A 9 15.15 -7.56 16.98
C GLY A 9 15.12 -7.02 15.55
N LEU A 10 13.91 -6.73 15.04
CA LEU A 10 13.73 -6.20 13.68
C LEU A 10 14.71 -5.04 13.43
N PRO A 11 15.53 -5.09 12.36
CA PRO A 11 16.45 -4.01 12.01
C PRO A 11 15.71 -2.65 11.96
N PRO A 12 16.38 -1.52 12.20
CA PRO A 12 15.75 -0.19 12.18
C PRO A 12 14.97 0.07 10.88
N ALA A 13 15.49 -0.38 9.74
CA ALA A 13 14.82 -0.31 8.45
C ALA A 13 13.56 -1.20 8.37
N GLY A 14 13.58 -2.38 9.00
CA GLY A 14 12.42 -3.28 9.07
C GLY A 14 11.31 -2.72 9.96
N ARG A 15 11.65 -2.06 11.06
CA ARG A 15 10.69 -1.34 11.91
C ARG A 15 10.01 -0.19 11.17
N PHE A 16 10.79 0.60 10.43
CA PHE A 16 10.25 1.66 9.58
C PHE A 16 9.33 1.09 8.49
N ALA A 17 9.76 0.06 7.77
CA ALA A 17 8.96 -0.57 6.72
C ALA A 17 7.63 -1.14 7.26
N LEU A 18 7.65 -1.76 8.43
CA LEU A 18 6.45 -2.27 9.09
C LEU A 18 5.50 -1.13 9.47
N LEU A 19 5.99 -0.08 10.12
CA LEU A 19 5.18 1.09 10.50
C LEU A 19 4.60 1.83 9.29
N ALA A 20 5.39 1.95 8.22
CA ALA A 20 4.96 2.55 6.96
C ALA A 20 3.86 1.71 6.28
N ALA A 21 4.02 0.37 6.25
CA ALA A 21 3.01 -0.53 5.70
C ALA A 21 1.69 -0.46 6.49
N LEU A 22 1.76 -0.43 7.83
CA LEU A 22 0.56 -0.30 8.66
C LEU A 22 -0.12 1.06 8.49
N SER A 23 0.65 2.16 8.45
CA SER A 23 0.07 3.50 8.24
C SER A 23 -0.56 3.66 6.85
N SER A 24 0.03 3.07 5.81
CA SER A 24 -0.53 3.10 4.45
C SER A 24 -1.91 2.42 4.38
N SER A 25 -2.07 1.28 5.08
CA SER A 25 -3.32 0.51 5.05
C SER A 25 -4.50 1.23 5.72
N ILE A 26 -4.23 2.15 6.66
CA ILE A 26 -5.26 2.95 7.35
C ILE A 26 -6.00 3.88 6.38
N GLY A 27 -5.36 4.36 5.30
CA GLY A 27 -5.99 5.27 4.35
C GLY A 27 -6.83 4.57 3.28
N GLN A 28 -6.22 3.62 2.56
CA GLN A 28 -6.81 3.05 1.35
C GLN A 28 -8.02 2.15 1.64
N THR A 29 -7.96 1.31 2.68
CA THR A 29 -9.03 0.37 3.01
C THR A 29 -10.21 1.05 3.70
N PHE A 30 -9.95 2.01 4.60
CA PHE A 30 -11.01 2.80 5.23
C PHE A 30 -11.76 3.66 4.23
N PHE A 31 -11.06 4.28 3.27
CA PHE A 31 -11.70 5.10 2.25
C PHE A 31 -12.70 4.29 1.41
N ILE A 32 -12.32 3.09 0.98
CA ILE A 32 -13.21 2.19 0.23
C ILE A 32 -14.39 1.73 1.09
N GLY A 33 -14.17 1.46 2.38
CA GLY A 33 -15.24 1.08 3.31
C GLY A 33 -16.22 2.21 3.63
N LEU A 34 -15.74 3.43 3.81
CA LEU A 34 -16.54 4.60 4.20
C LEU A 34 -17.31 5.21 3.02
N PHE A 35 -16.73 5.22 1.82
CA PHE A 35 -17.34 5.83 0.64
C PHE A 35 -17.88 4.81 -0.36
N GLY A 36 -17.64 3.51 -0.17
CA GLY A 36 -18.05 2.47 -1.12
C GLY A 36 -19.57 2.40 -1.32
N ALA A 37 -20.36 2.61 -0.26
CA ALA A 37 -21.82 2.63 -0.34
C ALA A 37 -22.34 3.89 -1.06
N GLU A 38 -21.73 5.04 -0.78
CA GLU A 38 -22.03 6.33 -1.39
C GLU A 38 -21.66 6.36 -2.86
N PHE A 39 -20.49 5.84 -3.25
CA PHE A 39 -20.09 5.69 -4.66
C PHE A 39 -21.07 4.82 -5.42
N ARG A 40 -21.48 3.72 -4.81
CA ARG A 40 -22.42 2.80 -5.43
C ARG A 40 -23.79 3.45 -5.65
N SER A 41 -24.28 4.21 -4.67
CA SER A 41 -25.51 4.98 -4.76
C SER A 41 -25.41 6.10 -5.80
N ALA A 42 -24.31 6.86 -5.79
CA ALA A 42 -24.09 8.00 -6.69
C ALA A 42 -23.93 7.61 -8.16
N PHE A 43 -23.29 6.46 -8.43
CA PHE A 43 -23.10 5.94 -9.79
C PHE A 43 -24.16 4.88 -10.19
N ALA A 44 -25.17 4.64 -9.35
CA ALA A 44 -26.21 3.63 -9.55
C ALA A 44 -25.66 2.22 -9.91
N LEU A 45 -24.54 1.83 -9.29
CA LEU A 45 -23.85 0.57 -9.57
C LEU A 45 -24.51 -0.60 -8.82
N SER A 46 -24.62 -1.76 -9.48
CA SER A 46 -25.04 -3.00 -8.82
C SER A 46 -23.92 -3.59 -7.93
N ASP A 47 -24.25 -4.50 -7.01
CA ASP A 47 -23.26 -5.22 -6.16
C ASP A 47 -22.16 -5.84 -7.03
N ALA A 48 -22.58 -6.45 -8.14
CA ALA A 48 -21.70 -7.13 -9.08
C ALA A 48 -20.75 -6.18 -9.80
N GLN A 49 -21.22 -4.98 -10.20
CA GLN A 49 -20.37 -4.01 -10.89
C GLN A 49 -19.35 -3.37 -9.95
N PHE A 50 -19.75 -3.06 -8.70
CA PHE A 50 -18.83 -2.55 -7.70
C PHE A 50 -17.76 -3.59 -7.34
N GLY A 51 -18.17 -4.85 -7.12
CA GLY A 51 -17.25 -5.96 -6.90
C GLY A 51 -16.28 -6.15 -8.06
N LEU A 52 -16.76 -6.12 -9.31
CA LEU A 52 -15.93 -6.25 -10.50
C LEU A 52 -14.94 -5.10 -10.64
N LEU A 53 -15.37 -3.85 -10.39
CA LEU A 53 -14.48 -2.68 -10.41
C LEU A 53 -13.37 -2.82 -9.36
N TYR A 54 -13.72 -3.22 -8.14
CA TYR A 54 -12.75 -3.45 -7.06
C TYR A 54 -11.77 -4.57 -7.41
N SER A 55 -12.25 -5.69 -7.96
CA SER A 55 -11.40 -6.81 -8.38
C SER A 55 -10.46 -6.43 -9.52
N VAL A 56 -10.94 -5.69 -10.53
CA VAL A 56 -10.10 -5.20 -11.64
C VAL A 56 -9.05 -4.22 -11.12
N ALA A 57 -9.43 -3.26 -10.26
CA ALA A 57 -8.50 -2.32 -9.66
C ALA A 57 -7.43 -3.05 -8.83
N THR A 58 -7.83 -4.06 -8.04
CA THR A 58 -6.91 -4.90 -7.26
C THR A 58 -5.94 -5.67 -8.16
N LEU A 59 -6.44 -6.24 -9.26
CA LEU A 59 -5.62 -6.98 -10.23
C LEU A 59 -4.59 -6.07 -10.90
N ILE A 60 -5.01 -4.87 -11.34
CA ILE A 60 -4.11 -3.86 -11.93
C ILE A 60 -3.05 -3.43 -10.92
N SER A 61 -3.43 -3.21 -9.66
CA SER A 61 -2.50 -2.89 -8.58
C SER A 61 -1.46 -4.00 -8.37
N GLY A 62 -1.91 -5.26 -8.34
CA GLY A 62 -1.03 -6.42 -8.21
C GLY A 62 -0.08 -6.57 -9.39
N LEU A 63 -0.57 -6.39 -10.62
CA LEU A 63 0.27 -6.44 -11.83
C LEU A 63 1.32 -5.32 -11.85
N SER A 64 0.94 -4.12 -11.40
CA SER A 64 1.84 -2.98 -11.32
C SER A 64 3.02 -3.25 -10.37
N MET A 65 2.81 -4.06 -9.34
CA MET A 65 3.85 -4.46 -8.37
C MET A 65 5.05 -5.17 -9.03
N PHE A 66 4.85 -5.92 -10.13
CA PHE A 66 5.96 -6.57 -10.85
C PHE A 66 6.93 -5.55 -11.44
N TRP A 67 6.41 -4.45 -12.00
CA TRP A 67 7.22 -3.38 -12.56
C TRP A 67 7.79 -2.45 -11.48
N LEU A 68 6.98 -2.11 -10.47
CA LEU A 68 7.43 -1.27 -9.36
C LEU A 68 8.51 -1.95 -8.51
N GLY A 69 8.41 -3.27 -8.31
CA GLY A 69 9.42 -4.06 -7.60
C GLY A 69 10.77 -4.01 -8.32
N ALA A 70 10.78 -4.29 -9.63
CA ALA A 70 11.98 -4.19 -10.45
C ALA A 70 12.56 -2.76 -10.49
N LEU A 71 11.70 -1.73 -10.48
CA LEU A 71 12.14 -0.34 -10.43
C LEU A 71 12.78 0.02 -9.09
N ILE A 72 12.24 -0.48 -7.98
CA ILE A 72 12.77 -0.26 -6.62
C ILE A 72 14.15 -0.89 -6.46
N ASP A 73 14.42 -2.03 -7.10
CA ASP A 73 15.74 -2.68 -7.04
C ASP A 73 16.85 -1.85 -7.69
N HIS A 74 16.50 -0.96 -8.64
CA HIS A 74 17.44 -0.07 -9.32
C HIS A 74 17.50 1.35 -8.74
N VAL A 75 16.60 1.71 -7.82
CA VAL A 75 16.48 3.07 -7.28
C VAL A 75 16.86 3.08 -5.80
N ARG A 76 17.70 4.05 -5.38
CA ARG A 76 18.06 4.21 -3.96
C ARG A 76 16.78 4.40 -3.11
N LEU A 77 16.63 3.63 -2.04
CA LEU A 77 15.46 3.60 -1.16
C LEU A 77 14.97 5.02 -0.76
N SER A 78 15.89 5.94 -0.48
CA SER A 78 15.58 7.33 -0.12
C SER A 78 14.81 8.09 -1.21
N ARG A 79 15.15 7.84 -2.49
CA ARG A 79 14.45 8.46 -3.64
C ARG A 79 13.08 7.82 -3.86
N ALA A 80 12.98 6.49 -3.72
CA ALA A 80 11.71 5.78 -3.83
C ALA A 80 10.70 6.29 -2.77
N VAL A 81 11.13 6.40 -1.52
CA VAL A 81 10.29 6.95 -0.44
C VAL A 81 9.88 8.39 -0.72
N ALA A 82 10.80 9.25 -1.18
CA ALA A 82 10.48 10.65 -1.51
C ALA A 82 9.48 10.78 -2.67
N VAL A 83 9.58 9.93 -3.71
CA VAL A 83 8.63 9.90 -4.82
C VAL A 83 7.25 9.46 -4.34
N VAL A 84 7.17 8.39 -3.55
CA VAL A 84 5.90 7.89 -3.01
C VAL A 84 5.23 8.95 -2.12
N LEU A 85 5.99 9.62 -1.26
CA LEU A 85 5.47 10.70 -0.42
C LEU A 85 5.00 11.91 -1.25
N SER A 86 5.71 12.26 -2.32
CA SER A 86 5.31 13.34 -3.23
C SER A 86 4.01 13.01 -3.97
N VAL A 87 3.88 11.78 -4.49
CA VAL A 87 2.66 11.33 -5.16
C VAL A 87 1.48 11.32 -4.18
N LEU A 88 1.70 10.85 -2.94
CA LEU A 88 0.68 10.88 -1.90
C LEU A 88 0.25 12.31 -1.56
N ALA A 89 1.21 13.25 -1.45
CA ALA A 89 0.91 14.64 -1.13
C ALA A 89 0.17 15.39 -2.26
N VAL A 90 0.37 14.99 -3.52
CA VAL A 90 -0.36 15.56 -4.68
C VAL A 90 -1.74 14.91 -4.84
N GLY A 91 -1.87 13.64 -4.45
CA GLY A 91 -3.14 12.89 -4.54
C GLY A 91 -4.08 13.04 -3.35
N ALA A 92 -3.62 13.65 -2.25
CA ALA A 92 -4.42 13.99 -1.07
C ALA A 92 -5.03 15.40 -1.19
#